data_AF-A0A9P8IZU6-F1
#
_entry.id   AF-A0A9P8IZU6-F1
#
_cell.length_a   1.000
_cell.length_b   1.000
_cell.length_c   1.000
_cell.angle_alpha   90.00
_cell.angle_beta   90.00
_cell.angle_gamma   90.00
#
_symmetry.space_group_name_H-M   'P 1'
#
loop_
_entity.id
_entity.type
_entity.pdbx_description
1 polymer ?
#
loop_
_entity_poly.entity_id
_entity_poly.type
_entity_poly.pdbx_seq_one_letter_code
_entity_poly.pdbx_strand_id
1 'polypeptide(L)'
;MAAAQIAEWQKRAEAFKPLNLKQIEGPIAELDAHLTLRTYIVGYSATDADLDVWKAIRGNRIAHSSVIKQGLYINVSRWFNFIEETERPVVELASRGKEMAKKAEGKADQGNYDIGLEGTDKGVVTRFPPEPSGYLHIGHAKAALLNDYFAHKKYQGKLILRFDDTNPSNEKQEFEDSIVKDLELMGIKPDQVTHTSDYFQELYDACVKMIKSGHAYADNTPQEILRDERMNKVDSKHRNDSIEDNLAHFEEMKKGTPEGTTWFIRAKINMQDPNGAMRDPVIYRCNPQAHHRTGDTWKIY
;
A
#
# COMPACT_ATOMS: atom_id res chain seq x y z
N MET A 1 -24.68 -16.16 -25.46
CA MET A 1 -24.86 -14.73 -25.12
C MET A 1 -23.65 -13.89 -25.53
N ALA A 2 -22.42 -14.24 -25.13
CA ALA A 2 -21.20 -13.49 -25.49
C ALA A 2 -20.99 -13.31 -27.00
N ALA A 3 -21.15 -14.38 -27.80
CA ALA A 3 -21.00 -14.30 -29.27
C ALA A 3 -21.93 -13.28 -29.95
N ALA A 4 -23.17 -13.15 -29.47
CA ALA A 4 -24.12 -12.16 -30.01
C ALA A 4 -23.70 -10.72 -29.67
N GLN A 5 -23.18 -10.51 -28.46
CA GLN A 5 -22.66 -9.20 -28.03
C GLN A 5 -21.37 -8.83 -28.76
N ILE A 6 -20.49 -9.79 -29.05
CA ILE A 6 -19.29 -9.56 -29.86
C ILE A 6 -19.69 -9.07 -31.25
N ALA A 7 -20.59 -9.81 -31.92
CA ALA A 7 -21.07 -9.45 -33.26
C ALA A 7 -21.75 -8.07 -33.28
N GLU A 8 -22.49 -7.73 -32.23
CA GLU A 8 -23.10 -6.41 -32.08
C GLU A 8 -22.06 -5.29 -32.01
N TRP A 9 -21.02 -5.44 -31.19
CA TRP A 9 -19.96 -4.45 -31.05
C TRP A 9 -19.09 -4.33 -32.31
N GLN A 10 -18.84 -5.43 -33.01
CA GLN A 10 -18.19 -5.40 -34.32
C GLN A 10 -19.00 -4.56 -35.32
N LYS A 11 -20.34 -4.69 -35.33
CA LYS A 11 -21.20 -3.84 -36.16
C LYS A 11 -21.16 -2.37 -35.72
N ARG A 12 -21.14 -2.12 -34.41
CA ARG A 12 -21.02 -0.75 -33.85
C ARG A 12 -19.69 -0.10 -34.21
N ALA A 13 -18.62 -0.87 -34.47
CA ALA A 13 -17.32 -0.34 -34.85
C ALA A 13 -17.38 0.55 -36.11
N GLU A 14 -18.33 0.28 -37.02
CA GLU A 14 -18.58 1.09 -38.21
C GLU A 14 -18.96 2.55 -37.88
N ALA A 15 -19.62 2.78 -36.75
CA ALA A 15 -20.04 4.12 -36.32
C ALA A 15 -18.85 5.02 -35.93
N PHE A 16 -17.65 4.45 -35.72
CA PHE A 16 -16.43 5.19 -35.43
C PHE A 16 -15.65 5.60 -36.69
N LYS A 17 -16.02 5.13 -37.89
CA LYS A 17 -15.30 5.43 -39.13
C LYS A 17 -15.48 6.86 -39.68
N PRO A 18 -16.62 7.57 -39.49
CA PRO A 18 -16.80 8.90 -40.05
C PRO A 18 -15.71 9.89 -39.59
N LEU A 19 -15.13 10.63 -40.54
CA LEU A 19 -14.14 11.67 -40.27
C LEU A 19 -14.82 13.00 -39.88
N ASN A 20 -15.74 12.96 -38.93
CA ASN A 20 -16.45 14.13 -38.42
C ASN A 20 -16.71 13.95 -36.93
N LEU A 21 -16.21 14.90 -36.11
CA LEU A 21 -16.28 14.82 -34.65
C LEU A 21 -17.73 14.70 -34.15
N LYS A 22 -18.66 15.50 -34.69
CA LYS A 22 -20.07 15.47 -34.25
C LYS A 22 -20.77 14.15 -34.56
N GLN A 23 -20.32 13.42 -35.58
CA GLN A 23 -20.90 12.14 -35.96
C GLN A 23 -20.39 10.98 -35.11
N ILE A 24 -19.16 11.09 -34.58
CA ILE A 24 -18.55 10.05 -33.74
C ILE A 24 -18.72 10.31 -32.23
N GLU A 25 -19.09 11.53 -31.84
CA GLU A 25 -19.26 11.93 -30.43
C GLU A 25 -20.27 11.04 -29.68
N GLY A 26 -21.46 10.82 -30.26
CA GLY A 26 -22.48 9.94 -29.70
C GLY A 26 -21.99 8.49 -29.52
N PRO A 27 -21.51 7.82 -30.59
CA PRO A 27 -20.96 6.47 -30.49
C PRO A 27 -19.82 6.34 -29.47
N ILE A 28 -18.94 7.34 -29.38
CA ILE A 28 -17.82 7.33 -28.43
C ILE A 28 -18.33 7.49 -26.99
N ALA A 29 -19.30 8.38 -26.75
CA ALA A 29 -19.90 8.54 -25.43
C ALA A 29 -20.61 7.25 -24.96
N GLU A 30 -21.29 6.53 -25.86
CA GLU A 30 -21.88 5.23 -25.55
C GLU A 30 -20.82 4.18 -25.19
N LEU A 31 -19.71 4.14 -25.94
CA LEU A 31 -18.59 3.25 -25.62
C LEU A 31 -17.96 3.61 -24.27
N ASP A 32 -17.77 4.90 -23.98
CA ASP A 32 -17.23 5.35 -22.69
C ASP A 32 -18.11 4.92 -21.52
N ALA A 33 -19.43 5.13 -21.64
CA ALA A 33 -20.40 4.69 -20.65
C ALA A 33 -20.37 3.17 -20.46
N HIS A 34 -20.30 2.41 -21.55
CA HIS A 34 -20.20 0.94 -21.51
C HIS A 34 -18.91 0.47 -20.80
N LEU A 35 -17.81 1.19 -20.96
CA LEU A 35 -16.50 0.86 -20.39
C LEU A 35 -16.31 1.32 -18.95
N THR A 36 -17.24 2.09 -18.37
CA THR A 36 -17.13 2.64 -16.99
C THR A 36 -16.70 1.59 -15.96
N LEU A 37 -17.27 0.38 -16.01
CA LEU A 37 -16.98 -0.71 -15.06
C LEU A 37 -16.41 -1.95 -15.75
N ARG A 38 -15.89 -1.83 -16.98
CA ARG A 38 -15.44 -2.97 -17.79
C ARG A 38 -14.01 -2.79 -18.24
N THR A 39 -13.22 -3.88 -18.19
CA THR A 39 -11.85 -3.91 -18.72
C THR A 39 -11.84 -4.28 -20.21
N TYR A 40 -12.79 -5.11 -20.64
CA TYR A 40 -12.99 -5.54 -22.03
C TYR A 40 -14.42 -5.21 -22.48
N ILE A 41 -14.63 -5.03 -23.79
CA ILE A 41 -15.95 -4.71 -24.34
C ILE A 41 -16.96 -5.84 -24.05
N VAL A 42 -16.54 -7.10 -24.17
CA VAL A 42 -17.36 -8.28 -23.86
C VAL A 42 -16.58 -9.27 -22.99
N GLY A 43 -17.15 -9.66 -21.85
CA GLY A 43 -16.57 -10.68 -20.99
C GLY A 43 -15.38 -10.19 -20.15
N TYR A 44 -14.43 -11.08 -19.88
CA TYR A 44 -13.31 -10.88 -18.96
C TYR A 44 -11.92 -11.08 -19.60
N SER A 45 -11.87 -11.20 -20.93
CA SER A 45 -10.64 -11.33 -21.73
C SER A 45 -10.80 -10.58 -23.04
N ALA A 46 -9.70 -10.27 -23.73
CA ALA A 46 -9.75 -9.62 -25.04
C ALA A 46 -10.56 -10.47 -26.03
N THR A 47 -11.41 -9.81 -26.81
CA THR A 47 -12.24 -10.43 -27.85
C THR A 47 -12.08 -9.69 -29.17
N ASP A 48 -12.60 -10.25 -30.26
CA ASP A 48 -12.62 -9.58 -31.56
C ASP A 48 -13.35 -8.23 -31.52
N ALA A 49 -14.34 -8.07 -30.62
CA ALA A 49 -15.00 -6.79 -30.40
C ALA A 49 -14.02 -5.70 -29.94
N ASP A 50 -13.10 -6.04 -29.01
CA ASP A 50 -12.09 -5.10 -28.54
C ASP A 50 -11.15 -4.70 -29.69
N LEU A 51 -10.67 -5.69 -30.44
CA LEU A 51 -9.72 -5.47 -31.52
C LEU A 51 -10.34 -4.63 -32.65
N ASP A 52 -11.58 -4.92 -33.05
CA ASP A 52 -12.23 -4.22 -34.17
C ASP A 52 -12.60 -2.79 -33.82
N VAL A 53 -13.12 -2.54 -32.61
CA VAL A 53 -13.40 -1.18 -32.12
C VAL A 53 -12.09 -0.39 -31.97
N TRP A 54 -11.04 -1.04 -31.46
CA TRP A 54 -9.73 -0.41 -31.31
C TRP A 54 -9.17 0.00 -32.68
N LYS A 55 -9.21 -0.91 -33.66
CA LYS A 55 -8.75 -0.64 -35.03
C LYS A 55 -9.54 0.50 -35.67
N ALA A 56 -10.86 0.55 -35.46
CA ALA A 56 -11.72 1.61 -35.97
C ALA A 56 -11.33 2.99 -35.41
N ILE A 57 -11.08 3.08 -34.09
CA ILE A 57 -10.64 4.32 -33.43
C ILE A 57 -9.20 4.70 -33.86
N ARG A 58 -8.27 3.74 -33.92
CA ARG A 58 -6.88 3.97 -34.34
C ARG A 58 -6.80 4.46 -35.78
N GLY A 59 -7.60 3.88 -36.67
CA GLY A 59 -7.69 4.25 -38.08
C GLY A 59 -8.36 5.61 -38.32
N ASN A 60 -9.18 6.11 -37.37
CA ASN A 60 -9.80 7.42 -37.47
C ASN A 60 -8.93 8.50 -36.80
N ARG A 61 -8.28 9.32 -37.63
CA ARG A 61 -7.43 10.43 -37.17
C ARG A 61 -8.12 11.42 -36.22
N ILE A 62 -9.43 11.67 -36.39
CA ILE A 62 -10.18 12.59 -35.54
C ILE A 62 -10.45 11.93 -34.20
N ALA A 63 -10.94 10.69 -34.18
CA ALA A 63 -11.15 9.94 -32.95
C ALA A 63 -9.82 9.81 -32.18
N HIS A 64 -8.74 9.40 -32.84
CA HIS A 64 -7.45 9.24 -32.20
C HIS A 64 -6.86 10.56 -31.64
N SER A 65 -7.01 11.68 -32.36
CA SER A 65 -6.47 12.98 -31.89
C SER A 65 -7.33 13.63 -30.80
N SER A 66 -8.66 13.63 -30.94
CA SER A 66 -9.56 14.31 -30.02
C SER A 66 -9.95 13.46 -28.80
N VAL A 67 -10.04 12.13 -28.95
CA VAL A 67 -10.50 11.26 -27.86
C VAL A 67 -9.33 10.68 -27.11
N ILE A 68 -8.39 10.05 -27.82
CA ILE A 68 -7.25 9.37 -27.19
C ILE A 68 -6.17 10.36 -26.77
N LYS A 69 -5.67 11.21 -27.69
CA LYS A 69 -4.57 12.14 -27.35
C LYS A 69 -4.98 13.29 -26.42
N GLN A 70 -6.19 13.83 -26.58
CA GLN A 70 -6.70 14.91 -25.71
C GLN A 70 -7.43 14.38 -24.47
N GLY A 71 -7.65 13.05 -24.36
CA GLY A 71 -8.24 12.44 -23.18
C GLY A 71 -9.69 12.85 -22.90
N LEU A 72 -10.47 13.18 -23.95
CA LEU A 72 -11.83 13.70 -23.80
C LEU A 72 -12.80 12.70 -23.14
N TYR A 73 -12.54 11.39 -23.33
CA TYR A 73 -13.33 10.30 -22.76
C TYR A 73 -12.40 9.35 -21.99
N ILE A 74 -12.51 9.38 -20.66
CA ILE A 74 -11.53 8.77 -19.75
C ILE A 74 -11.54 7.24 -19.84
N ASN A 75 -12.71 6.61 -19.93
CA ASN A 75 -12.84 5.15 -19.93
C ASN A 75 -12.41 4.57 -21.27
N VAL A 76 -12.77 5.24 -22.38
CA VAL A 76 -12.30 4.88 -23.73
C VAL A 76 -10.78 5.03 -23.82
N SER A 77 -10.21 6.13 -23.33
CA SER A 77 -8.76 6.36 -23.39
C SER A 77 -7.99 5.32 -22.57
N ARG A 78 -8.47 5.02 -21.36
CA ARG A 78 -7.92 3.96 -20.49
C ARG A 78 -7.95 2.60 -21.20
N TRP A 79 -9.12 2.21 -21.71
CA TRP A 79 -9.30 0.93 -22.40
C TRP A 79 -8.44 0.85 -23.67
N PHE A 80 -8.39 1.92 -24.47
CA PHE A 80 -7.63 1.94 -25.71
C PHE A 80 -6.14 1.73 -25.49
N ASN A 81 -5.56 2.42 -24.50
CA ASN A 81 -4.14 2.28 -24.16
C ASN A 81 -3.85 0.88 -23.59
N PHE A 82 -4.76 0.36 -22.75
CA PHE A 82 -4.65 -1.00 -22.22
C PHE A 82 -4.59 -2.05 -23.34
N ILE A 83 -5.53 -2.02 -24.30
CA ILE A 83 -5.54 -2.94 -25.45
C ILE A 83 -4.30 -2.73 -26.35
N GLU A 84 -3.83 -1.49 -26.54
CA GLU A 84 -2.62 -1.20 -27.31
C GLU A 84 -1.38 -1.84 -26.68
N GLU A 85 -1.28 -1.83 -25.35
CA GLU A 85 -0.13 -2.35 -24.61
C GLU A 85 -0.15 -3.88 -24.48
N THR A 86 -1.32 -4.46 -24.18
CA THR A 86 -1.44 -5.90 -23.91
C THR A 86 -1.57 -6.73 -25.18
N GLU A 87 -2.45 -6.34 -26.11
CA GLU A 87 -2.76 -7.13 -27.31
C GLU A 87 -1.92 -6.72 -28.52
N ARG A 88 -1.35 -5.51 -28.51
CA ARG A 88 -0.51 -4.95 -29.58
C ARG A 88 -1.10 -5.11 -30.99
N PRO A 89 -2.38 -4.73 -31.22
CA PRO A 89 -3.02 -4.85 -32.52
C PRO A 89 -2.32 -3.99 -33.59
N VAL A 90 -2.16 -4.55 -34.78
CA VAL A 90 -1.51 -3.87 -35.92
C VAL A 90 -2.55 -3.27 -36.86
N VAL A 91 -2.33 -2.02 -37.29
CA VAL A 91 -3.12 -1.32 -38.31
C VAL A 91 -2.17 -0.66 -39.31
N GLU A 92 -2.39 -0.89 -40.60
CA GLU A 92 -1.72 -0.13 -41.65
C GLU A 92 -2.32 1.28 -41.74
N LEU A 93 -1.57 2.27 -41.26
CA LEU A 93 -1.94 3.67 -41.39
C LEU A 93 -1.28 4.26 -42.65
N ALA A 94 -2.05 4.98 -43.47
CA ALA A 94 -1.51 5.66 -44.64
C ALA A 94 -0.40 6.65 -44.22
N SER A 95 0.83 6.40 -44.66
CA SER A 95 2.00 7.22 -44.33
C SER A 95 1.89 8.61 -44.93
N ARG A 96 1.96 9.67 -44.11
CA ARG A 96 2.35 11.01 -44.59
C ARG A 96 3.87 11.15 -44.50
N GLY A 97 4.43 11.76 -45.54
CA GLY A 97 5.86 12.00 -45.73
C GLY A 97 6.53 12.65 -44.53
N LYS A 98 7.80 12.29 -44.36
CA LYS A 98 8.75 12.81 -43.38
C LYS A 98 8.88 14.33 -43.51
N GLU A 99 8.23 15.08 -42.65
CA GLU A 99 8.71 16.41 -42.23
C GLU A 99 8.08 16.77 -40.89
N MET A 100 8.92 17.16 -39.93
CA MET A 100 8.63 17.37 -38.50
C MET A 100 8.57 16.12 -37.61
N ALA A 101 9.63 15.29 -37.66
CA ALA A 101 10.04 14.48 -36.50
C ALA A 101 11.26 15.14 -35.84
N LYS A 102 11.09 16.36 -35.30
CA LYS A 102 11.94 16.79 -34.18
C LYS A 102 11.25 16.27 -32.92
N LYS A 103 11.87 15.26 -32.30
CA LYS A 103 11.50 14.64 -31.04
C LYS A 103 10.94 15.68 -30.05
N ALA A 104 9.64 15.62 -29.83
CA ALA A 104 9.08 15.89 -28.52
C ALA A 104 8.92 14.52 -27.86
N GLU A 105 10.03 13.97 -27.36
CA GLU A 105 9.98 13.06 -26.23
C GLU A 105 9.48 13.90 -25.06
N GLY A 106 8.16 14.09 -24.99
CA GLY A 106 7.53 14.42 -23.72
C GLY A 106 7.85 13.25 -22.83
N LYS A 107 8.79 13.44 -21.90
CA LYS A 107 8.93 12.55 -20.75
C LYS A 107 7.52 12.41 -20.19
N ALA A 108 6.92 11.24 -20.38
CA ALA A 108 5.93 10.79 -19.43
C ALA A 108 6.61 10.99 -18.07
N ASP A 109 5.92 11.64 -17.15
CA ASP A 109 6.36 11.78 -15.76
C ASP A 109 6.33 10.37 -15.13
N GLN A 110 7.21 9.50 -15.61
CA GLN A 110 7.55 8.26 -14.97
C GLN A 110 8.23 8.70 -13.69
N GLY A 111 7.53 8.52 -12.57
CA GLY A 111 8.05 8.86 -11.26
C GLY A 111 9.50 8.42 -11.17
N ASN A 112 10.39 9.37 -10.88
CA ASN A 112 11.80 9.09 -10.81
C ASN A 112 12.06 8.17 -9.60
N TYR A 113 12.26 6.88 -9.85
CA TYR A 113 12.68 5.91 -8.83
C TYR A 113 14.14 6.10 -8.40
N ASP A 114 14.83 7.10 -8.95
CA ASP A 114 16.15 7.52 -8.51
C ASP A 114 16.08 8.43 -7.27
N ILE A 115 15.71 7.80 -6.15
CA ILE A 115 15.63 8.44 -4.83
C ILE A 115 17.00 8.63 -4.16
N GLY A 116 18.11 8.30 -4.85
CA GLY A 116 19.47 8.55 -4.36
C GLY A 116 19.79 7.91 -3.01
N LEU A 117 19.50 6.61 -2.83
CA LEU A 117 19.93 5.91 -1.61
C LEU A 117 21.46 5.89 -1.56
N GLU A 118 22.04 6.34 -0.45
CA GLU A 118 23.48 6.35 -0.22
C GLU A 118 23.96 4.99 0.33
N GLY A 119 25.23 4.64 0.11
CA GLY A 119 25.85 3.46 0.72
C GLY A 119 25.33 2.11 0.21
N THR A 120 24.78 2.06 -1.01
CA THR A 120 24.13 0.86 -1.57
C THR A 120 25.08 -0.16 -2.19
N ASP A 121 26.39 0.05 -2.11
CA ASP A 121 27.41 -0.78 -2.78
C ASP A 121 27.38 -2.26 -2.36
N LYS A 122 26.82 -2.56 -1.19
CA LYS A 122 26.68 -3.93 -0.65
C LYS A 122 25.27 -4.50 -0.82
N GLY A 123 24.44 -3.85 -1.62
CA GLY A 123 23.00 -4.08 -1.67
C GLY A 123 22.26 -3.47 -0.50
N VAL A 124 20.93 -3.49 -0.58
CA VAL A 124 20.03 -2.93 0.45
C VAL A 124 19.23 -4.02 1.14
N VAL A 125 18.71 -3.74 2.32
CA VAL A 125 17.70 -4.58 2.96
C VAL A 125 16.44 -3.76 3.14
N THR A 126 15.37 -4.15 2.47
CA THR A 126 14.04 -3.53 2.60
C THR A 126 13.12 -4.43 3.41
N ARG A 127 12.01 -3.88 3.91
CA ARG A 127 10.95 -4.71 4.49
C ARG A 127 9.56 -4.22 4.11
N PHE A 128 8.68 -5.17 3.84
CA PHE A 128 7.23 -4.94 3.79
C PHE A 128 6.61 -5.49 5.09
N PRO A 129 6.12 -4.61 5.99
CA PRO A 129 5.69 -5.02 7.32
C PRO A 129 4.16 -4.91 7.54
N PRO A 130 3.32 -5.77 6.93
CA PRO A 130 1.88 -5.71 7.15
C PRO A 130 1.51 -6.21 8.56
N GLU A 131 0.49 -5.59 9.14
CA GLU A 131 -0.21 -6.17 10.31
C GLU A 131 -1.11 -7.33 9.83
N PRO A 132 -1.07 -8.52 10.46
CA PRO A 132 -1.93 -9.64 10.07
C PRO A 132 -3.34 -9.52 10.66
N SER A 133 -3.97 -8.34 10.50
CA SER A 133 -5.29 -7.99 11.05
C SER A 133 -6.38 -7.79 9.96
N GLY A 134 -6.01 -7.97 8.69
CA GLY A 134 -6.91 -7.82 7.55
C GLY A 134 -6.29 -8.23 6.22
N TYR A 135 -7.10 -8.23 5.16
CA TYR A 135 -6.67 -8.54 3.80
C TYR A 135 -5.93 -7.37 3.14
N LEU A 136 -4.97 -7.67 2.25
CA LEU A 136 -4.30 -6.62 1.49
C LEU A 136 -5.28 -5.98 0.50
N HIS A 137 -5.31 -4.65 0.46
CA HIS A 137 -5.90 -3.87 -0.62
C HIS A 137 -4.84 -3.19 -1.49
N ILE A 138 -5.27 -2.53 -2.58
CA ILE A 138 -4.39 -1.89 -3.57
C ILE A 138 -3.37 -0.88 -3.00
N GLY A 139 -3.66 -0.30 -1.83
CA GLY A 139 -2.74 0.59 -1.13
C GLY A 139 -1.46 -0.13 -0.68
N HIS A 140 -1.60 -1.37 -0.21
CA HIS A 140 -0.47 -2.20 0.19
C HIS A 140 0.39 -2.64 -1.00
N ALA A 141 -0.23 -2.86 -2.17
CA ALA A 141 0.50 -3.23 -3.38
C ALA A 141 1.60 -2.21 -3.71
N LYS A 142 1.33 -0.91 -3.55
CA LYS A 142 2.34 0.16 -3.73
C LYS A 142 3.54 -0.05 -2.81
N ALA A 143 3.32 -0.29 -1.52
CA ALA A 143 4.39 -0.46 -0.55
C ALA A 143 5.18 -1.75 -0.80
N ALA A 144 4.49 -2.87 -1.08
CA ALA A 144 5.13 -4.15 -1.36
C ALA A 144 5.99 -4.08 -2.63
N LEU A 145 5.43 -3.61 -3.75
CA LEU A 145 6.14 -3.48 -5.03
C LEU A 145 7.32 -2.52 -4.95
N LEU A 146 7.21 -1.43 -4.19
CA LEU A 146 8.31 -0.48 -4.04
C LEU A 146 9.48 -1.09 -3.25
N ASN A 147 9.19 -1.81 -2.17
CA ASN A 147 10.23 -2.48 -1.37
C ASN A 147 10.89 -3.61 -2.17
N ASP A 148 10.13 -4.38 -2.95
CA ASP A 148 10.64 -5.42 -3.87
C ASP A 148 11.52 -4.82 -4.97
N TYR A 149 11.06 -3.74 -5.61
CA TYR A 149 11.81 -3.04 -6.64
C TYR A 149 13.20 -2.60 -6.14
N PHE A 150 13.27 -1.96 -4.97
CA PHE A 150 14.56 -1.51 -4.44
C PHE A 150 15.46 -2.68 -4.04
N ALA A 151 14.91 -3.71 -3.39
CA ALA A 151 15.68 -4.89 -3.05
C ALA A 151 16.16 -5.62 -4.30
N HIS A 152 15.27 -6.20 -5.10
CA HIS A 152 15.66 -7.15 -6.14
C HIS A 152 16.01 -6.53 -7.47
N LYS A 153 15.37 -5.41 -7.86
CA LYS A 153 15.55 -4.82 -9.20
C LYS A 153 16.66 -3.79 -9.24
N LYS A 154 16.70 -2.87 -8.26
CA LYS A 154 17.62 -1.73 -8.30
C LYS A 154 18.98 -2.02 -7.67
N TYR A 155 19.02 -2.63 -6.49
CA TYR A 155 20.25 -2.73 -5.70
C TYR A 155 20.70 -4.17 -5.40
N GLN A 156 20.04 -5.19 -5.96
CA GLN A 156 20.42 -6.61 -5.77
C GLN A 156 20.55 -7.01 -4.27
N GLY A 157 19.67 -6.43 -3.46
CA GLY A 157 19.56 -6.63 -2.02
C GLY A 157 18.54 -7.69 -1.62
N LYS A 158 18.01 -7.55 -0.40
CA LYS A 158 17.04 -8.48 0.20
C LYS A 158 15.75 -7.79 0.60
N LEU A 159 14.64 -8.50 0.44
CA LEU A 159 13.31 -8.12 0.92
C LEU A 159 12.89 -9.01 2.09
N ILE A 160 12.57 -8.40 3.22
CA ILE A 160 11.98 -9.08 4.37
C ILE A 160 10.46 -8.86 4.37
N LEU A 161 9.67 -9.93 4.41
CA LEU A 161 8.27 -9.87 4.82
C LEU A 161 8.24 -10.00 6.34
N ARG A 162 7.74 -8.97 7.03
CA ARG A 162 7.64 -9.00 8.48
C ARG A 162 6.21 -8.81 8.93
N PHE A 163 5.59 -9.82 9.50
CA PHE A 163 4.30 -9.62 10.14
C PHE A 163 4.52 -8.77 11.39
N ASP A 164 3.89 -7.60 11.43
CA ASP A 164 3.93 -6.73 12.61
C ASP A 164 2.81 -7.15 13.58
N ASP A 165 3.02 -8.32 14.17
CA ASP A 165 2.07 -9.05 15.00
C ASP A 165 2.21 -8.66 16.49
N THR A 166 1.79 -7.44 16.83
CA THR A 166 1.89 -6.88 18.20
C THR A 166 0.52 -6.66 18.84
N ASN A 167 -0.55 -7.02 18.14
CA ASN A 167 -1.92 -6.81 18.60
C ASN A 167 -2.69 -8.14 18.66
N PRO A 168 -2.66 -8.83 19.82
CA PRO A 168 -3.26 -10.16 19.95
C PRO A 168 -4.79 -10.18 19.71
N SER A 169 -5.46 -9.02 19.74
CA SER A 169 -6.92 -8.93 19.62
C SER A 169 -7.44 -9.06 18.19
N ASN A 170 -6.65 -8.68 17.19
CA ASN A 170 -7.11 -8.55 15.81
C ASN A 170 -6.42 -9.52 14.85
N GLU A 171 -5.37 -10.19 15.31
CA GLU A 171 -4.45 -10.93 14.45
C GLU A 171 -4.84 -12.39 14.32
N LYS A 172 -4.75 -12.92 13.09
CA LYS A 172 -5.14 -14.29 12.78
C LYS A 172 -4.27 -14.90 11.69
N GLN A 173 -4.04 -16.21 11.79
CA GLN A 173 -3.32 -16.98 10.78
C GLN A 173 -3.93 -16.85 9.37
N GLU A 174 -5.27 -16.73 9.27
CA GLU A 174 -5.95 -16.57 7.98
C GLU A 174 -5.47 -15.33 7.19
N PHE A 175 -5.12 -14.26 7.90
CA PHE A 175 -4.64 -13.03 7.27
C PHE A 175 -3.19 -13.16 6.82
N GLU A 176 -2.33 -13.82 7.61
CA GLU A 176 -0.96 -14.13 7.19
C GLU A 176 -0.94 -14.95 5.90
N ASP A 177 -1.72 -16.03 5.86
CA ASP A 177 -1.81 -16.92 4.71
C ASP A 177 -2.29 -16.17 3.46
N SER A 178 -3.28 -15.29 3.62
CA SER A 178 -3.76 -14.45 2.51
C SER A 178 -2.73 -13.44 2.05
N ILE A 179 -2.02 -12.78 2.98
CA ILE A 179 -0.98 -11.80 2.66
C ILE A 179 0.14 -12.45 1.84
N VAL A 180 0.60 -13.64 2.25
CA VAL A 180 1.64 -14.39 1.49
C VAL A 180 1.14 -14.70 0.09
N LYS A 181 -0.10 -15.20 -0.04
CA LYS A 181 -0.70 -15.53 -1.33
C LYS A 181 -0.87 -14.31 -2.24
N ASP A 182 -1.25 -13.16 -1.69
CA ASP A 182 -1.40 -11.92 -2.44
C ASP A 182 -0.04 -11.39 -2.95
N LEU A 183 1.02 -11.53 -2.14
CA LEU A 183 2.38 -11.20 -2.58
C LEU A 183 2.85 -12.12 -3.71
N GLU A 184 2.61 -13.43 -3.59
CA GLU A 184 2.91 -14.40 -4.65
C GLU A 184 2.16 -14.07 -5.95
N LEU A 185 0.88 -13.67 -5.87
CA LEU A 185 0.07 -13.25 -7.02
C LEU A 185 0.66 -12.02 -7.72
N MET A 186 1.26 -11.10 -6.97
CA MET A 186 1.98 -9.94 -7.50
C MET A 186 3.39 -10.26 -8.01
N GLY A 187 3.85 -11.51 -7.89
CA GLY A 187 5.19 -11.93 -8.28
C GLY A 187 6.28 -11.47 -7.31
N ILE A 188 5.90 -11.08 -6.09
CA ILE A 188 6.82 -10.65 -5.03
C ILE A 188 7.19 -11.88 -4.21
N LYS A 189 8.50 -12.15 -4.09
CA LYS A 189 9.01 -13.27 -3.29
C LYS A 189 9.99 -12.77 -2.23
N PRO A 190 9.59 -12.67 -0.95
CA PRO A 190 10.51 -12.25 0.11
C PRO A 190 11.66 -13.24 0.29
N ASP A 191 12.83 -12.74 0.67
CA ASP A 191 14.02 -13.54 1.00
C ASP A 191 13.93 -14.13 2.42
N GLN A 192 13.16 -13.48 3.28
CA GLN A 192 12.94 -13.89 4.66
C GLN A 192 11.53 -13.51 5.10
N VAL A 193 10.89 -14.41 5.85
CA VAL A 193 9.65 -14.14 6.59
C VAL A 193 9.98 -14.12 8.07
N THR A 194 9.57 -13.07 8.77
CA THR A 194 9.79 -12.88 10.21
C THR A 194 8.53 -12.37 10.88
N HIS A 195 8.44 -12.50 12.19
CA HIS A 195 7.35 -11.95 13.00
C HIS A 195 7.92 -11.02 14.07
N THR A 196 7.27 -9.89 14.36
CA THR A 196 7.68 -9.03 15.48
C THR A 196 7.62 -9.82 16.80
N SER A 197 6.69 -10.75 16.94
CA SER A 197 6.56 -11.59 18.14
C SER A 197 7.74 -12.54 18.39
N ASP A 198 8.58 -12.82 17.38
CA ASP A 198 9.85 -13.54 17.59
C ASP A 198 10.84 -12.73 18.45
N TYR A 199 10.67 -11.41 18.51
CA TYR A 199 11.57 -10.46 19.18
C TYR A 199 10.99 -9.90 20.49
N PHE A 200 9.84 -10.38 20.98
CA PHE A 200 9.21 -9.85 22.20
C PHE A 200 10.13 -9.87 23.42
N GLN A 201 10.95 -10.92 23.57
CA GLN A 201 11.92 -10.98 24.66
C GLN A 201 12.98 -9.86 24.53
N GLU A 202 13.51 -9.63 23.34
CA GLU A 202 14.49 -8.57 23.09
C GLU A 202 13.88 -7.17 23.33
N LEU A 203 12.63 -6.96 22.90
CA LEU A 203 11.90 -5.71 23.12
C LEU A 203 11.64 -5.47 24.61
N TYR A 204 11.29 -6.52 25.36
CA TYR A 204 11.11 -6.43 26.81
C TYR A 204 12.42 -6.10 27.51
N ASP A 205 13.52 -6.78 27.17
CA ASP A 205 14.84 -6.50 27.75
C ASP A 205 15.32 -5.07 27.42
N ALA A 206 15.02 -4.58 26.22
CA ALA A 206 15.27 -3.19 25.83
C ALA A 206 14.46 -2.21 26.68
N CYS A 207 13.18 -2.48 26.94
CA CYS A 207 12.33 -1.65 27.79
C CYS A 207 12.85 -1.62 29.25
N VAL A 208 13.21 -2.79 29.81
CA VAL A 208 13.84 -2.87 31.14
C VAL A 208 15.11 -2.01 31.19
N LYS A 209 15.94 -2.05 30.15
CA LYS A 209 17.14 -1.20 30.06
C LYS A 209 16.76 0.29 30.01
N MET A 210 15.74 0.66 29.24
CA MET A 210 15.25 2.04 29.17
C MET A 210 14.78 2.55 30.54
N ILE A 211 13.99 1.77 31.27
CA ILE A 211 13.53 2.12 32.62
C ILE A 211 14.72 2.29 33.57
N LYS A 212 15.66 1.34 33.59
CA LYS A 212 16.88 1.41 34.44
C LYS A 212 17.77 2.61 34.12
N SER A 213 17.76 3.08 32.88
CA SER A 213 18.48 4.29 32.47
C SER A 213 17.70 5.60 32.68
N GLY A 214 16.48 5.54 33.22
CA GLY A 214 15.62 6.71 33.43
C GLY A 214 15.01 7.27 32.14
N HIS A 215 14.95 6.47 31.07
CA HIS A 215 14.39 6.86 29.76
C HIS A 215 13.00 6.29 29.49
N ALA A 216 12.40 5.60 30.46
CA ALA A 216 11.01 5.15 30.42
C ALA A 216 10.45 5.06 31.84
N TYR A 217 9.13 5.18 31.98
CA TYR A 217 8.42 5.11 33.25
C TYR A 217 7.02 4.51 33.06
N ALA A 218 6.49 3.92 34.13
CA ALA A 218 5.13 3.38 34.18
C ALA A 218 4.13 4.50 34.50
N ASP A 219 2.96 4.47 33.87
CA ASP A 219 1.91 5.46 34.05
C ASP A 219 0.55 4.74 34.04
N ASN A 220 -0.39 5.20 34.87
CA ASN A 220 -1.77 4.73 34.89
C ASN A 220 -2.78 5.88 34.76
N THR A 221 -2.31 7.05 34.33
CA THR A 221 -3.15 8.23 34.17
C THR A 221 -4.28 7.92 33.18
N PRO A 222 -5.55 8.14 33.56
CA PRO A 222 -6.70 7.89 32.68
C PRO A 222 -6.55 8.59 31.33
N GLN A 223 -6.98 7.94 30.26
CA GLN A 223 -6.74 8.39 28.87
C GLN A 223 -7.19 9.84 28.61
N GLU A 224 -8.32 10.27 29.18
CA GLU A 224 -8.82 11.64 29.03
C GLU A 224 -7.87 12.66 29.65
N ILE A 225 -7.42 12.41 30.88
CA ILE A 225 -6.46 13.26 31.59
C ILE A 225 -5.11 13.26 30.88
N LEU A 226 -4.64 12.07 30.45
CA LEU A 226 -3.38 11.91 29.73
C LEU A 226 -3.36 12.74 28.44
N ARG A 227 -4.50 12.78 27.72
CA ARG A 227 -4.63 13.60 26.51
C ARG A 227 -4.50 15.08 26.85
N ASP A 228 -5.17 15.55 27.90
CA ASP A 228 -5.11 16.95 28.33
C ASP A 228 -3.72 17.35 28.81
N GLU A 229 -3.05 16.50 29.59
CA GLU A 229 -1.67 16.69 30.02
C GLU A 229 -0.72 16.82 28.82
N ARG A 230 -0.84 15.92 27.83
CA ARG A 230 -0.02 15.98 26.60
C ARG A 230 -0.32 17.20 25.74
N MET A 231 -1.58 17.64 25.66
CA MET A 231 -1.96 18.84 24.93
C MET A 231 -1.42 20.10 25.60
N ASN A 232 -1.50 20.16 26.93
CA ASN A 232 -1.07 21.29 27.75
C ASN A 232 0.41 21.22 28.16
N LYS A 233 1.14 20.18 27.73
CA LYS A 233 2.57 19.97 28.02
C LYS A 233 2.86 19.87 29.52
N VAL A 234 1.98 19.22 30.26
CA VAL A 234 2.10 18.98 31.70
C VAL A 234 2.65 17.58 31.92
N ASP A 235 3.69 17.46 32.74
CA ASP A 235 4.27 16.17 33.12
C ASP A 235 3.26 15.36 33.94
N SER A 236 3.12 14.07 33.62
CA SER A 236 2.34 13.13 34.44
C SER A 236 2.93 13.04 35.84
N LYS A 237 2.08 12.83 36.84
CA LYS A 237 2.48 12.63 38.24
C LYS A 237 3.49 11.50 38.42
N HIS A 238 3.47 10.49 37.53
CA HIS A 238 4.34 9.31 37.58
C HIS A 238 5.69 9.49 36.87
N ARG A 239 5.89 10.61 36.15
CA ARG A 239 7.04 10.82 35.27
C ARG A 239 8.39 10.76 35.98
N ASN A 240 8.41 11.05 37.28
CA ASN A 240 9.62 11.07 38.11
C ASN A 240 9.59 10.04 39.24
N ASP A 241 8.74 9.02 39.14
CA ASP A 241 8.73 7.89 40.07
C ASP A 241 10.07 7.12 40.03
N SER A 242 10.36 6.37 41.10
CA SER A 242 11.63 5.65 41.24
C SER A 242 11.79 4.57 40.17
N ILE A 243 13.03 4.18 39.87
CA ILE A 243 13.30 3.09 38.92
C ILE A 243 12.68 1.79 39.44
N GLU A 244 12.74 1.58 40.75
CA GLU A 244 12.20 0.42 41.45
C GLU A 244 10.68 0.32 41.29
N ASP A 245 9.95 1.41 41.50
CA ASP A 245 8.49 1.43 41.34
C ASP A 245 8.08 1.19 39.88
N ASN A 246 8.78 1.82 38.94
CA ASN A 246 8.54 1.63 37.51
C ASN A 246 8.73 0.17 37.07
N LEU A 247 9.79 -0.49 37.55
CA LEU A 247 10.03 -1.91 37.27
C LEU A 247 8.98 -2.80 37.93
N ALA A 248 8.56 -2.49 39.16
CA ALA A 248 7.52 -3.25 39.85
C ALA A 248 6.19 -3.22 39.07
N HIS A 249 5.76 -2.06 38.59
CA HIS A 249 4.57 -1.95 37.76
C HIS A 249 4.72 -2.67 36.42
N PHE A 250 5.90 -2.60 35.77
CA PHE A 250 6.13 -3.32 34.52
C PHE A 250 6.07 -4.85 34.69
N GLU A 251 6.55 -5.38 35.82
CA GLU A 251 6.40 -6.80 36.15
C GLU A 251 4.94 -7.20 36.41
N GLU A 252 4.15 -6.34 37.08
CA GLU A 252 2.71 -6.58 37.23
C GLU A 252 1.97 -6.56 35.90
N MET A 253 2.32 -5.64 35.00
CA MET A 253 1.82 -5.62 33.62
C MET A 253 2.15 -6.94 32.91
N LYS A 254 3.40 -7.42 33.00
CA LYS A 254 3.84 -8.67 32.38
C LYS A 254 3.05 -9.89 32.86
N LYS A 255 2.69 -9.92 34.15
CA LYS A 255 1.81 -10.96 34.74
C LYS A 255 0.35 -10.83 34.30
N GLY A 256 -0.07 -9.68 33.79
CA GLY A 256 -1.44 -9.40 33.40
C GLY A 256 -2.42 -9.37 34.58
N THR A 257 -1.97 -8.96 35.77
CA THR A 257 -2.84 -8.84 36.95
C THR A 257 -3.88 -7.73 36.76
N PRO A 258 -5.01 -7.72 37.51
CA PRO A 258 -5.97 -6.62 37.44
C PRO A 258 -5.32 -5.25 37.66
N GLU A 259 -4.32 -5.17 38.53
CA GLU A 259 -3.51 -3.96 38.69
C GLU A 259 -2.66 -3.69 37.44
N GLY A 260 -1.89 -4.68 36.96
CA GLY A 260 -1.06 -4.56 35.77
C GLY A 260 -1.82 -4.06 34.53
N THR A 261 -3.09 -4.44 34.38
CA THR A 261 -3.93 -3.97 33.25
C THR A 261 -4.24 -2.47 33.26
N THR A 262 -4.03 -1.79 34.39
CA THR A 262 -4.23 -0.34 34.51
C THR A 262 -2.99 0.46 34.12
N TRP A 263 -1.84 -0.20 34.02
CA TRP A 263 -0.55 0.43 33.77
C TRP A 263 -0.12 0.29 32.30
N PHE A 264 0.65 1.28 31.85
CA PHE A 264 1.33 1.30 30.56
C PHE A 264 2.71 1.95 30.71
N ILE A 265 3.64 1.67 29.81
CA ILE A 265 4.99 2.30 29.85
C ILE A 265 5.05 3.42 28.82
N ARG A 266 5.62 4.56 29.23
CA ARG A 266 5.90 5.71 28.39
C ARG A 266 7.39 5.90 28.24
N ALA A 267 7.85 6.25 27.04
CA ALA A 267 9.20 6.76 26.86
C ALA A 267 9.32 8.16 27.48
N LYS A 268 10.40 8.43 28.21
CA LYS A 268 10.69 9.75 28.78
C LYS A 268 11.54 10.53 27.79
N ILE A 269 10.90 11.38 26.99
CA ILE A 269 11.54 12.15 25.92
C ILE A 269 11.46 13.64 26.25
N ASN A 270 10.39 14.32 25.83
CA ASN A 270 10.24 15.76 26.02
C ASN A 270 8.76 16.16 25.94
N MET A 271 8.16 16.41 27.10
CA MET A 271 6.78 16.91 27.18
C MET A 271 6.59 18.30 26.56
N GLN A 272 7.67 19.08 26.40
CA GLN A 272 7.59 20.42 25.81
C GLN A 272 7.69 20.44 24.28
N ASP A 273 7.93 19.29 23.64
CA ASP A 273 8.20 19.18 22.21
C ASP A 273 7.06 19.77 21.35
N PRO A 274 7.36 20.55 20.29
CA PRO A 274 6.34 21.02 19.37
C PRO A 274 5.58 19.88 18.69
N ASN A 275 6.23 18.74 18.42
CA ASN A 275 5.60 17.53 17.91
C ASN A 275 4.93 16.75 19.05
N GLY A 276 3.60 16.70 19.05
CA GLY A 276 2.82 15.96 20.04
C GLY A 276 3.17 14.47 20.15
N ALA A 277 3.65 13.85 19.08
CA ALA A 277 4.08 12.45 19.09
C ALA A 277 5.34 12.21 19.95
N MET A 278 6.19 13.23 20.13
CA MET A 278 7.40 13.16 20.94
C MET A 278 7.16 13.44 22.43
N ARG A 279 5.92 13.83 22.80
CA ARG A 279 5.51 14.10 24.18
C ARG A 279 5.21 12.80 24.91
N ASP A 280 6.29 12.20 25.39
CA ASP A 280 6.36 10.97 26.16
C ASP A 280 5.37 9.89 25.68
N PRO A 281 5.59 9.33 24.46
CA PRO A 281 4.68 8.38 23.85
C PRO A 281 4.62 7.07 24.63
N VAL A 282 3.47 6.39 24.55
CA VAL A 282 3.30 5.04 25.09
C VAL A 282 4.08 4.05 24.22
N ILE A 283 4.87 3.19 24.87
CA ILE A 283 5.73 2.18 24.23
C ILE A 283 5.40 0.75 24.64
N TYR A 284 4.60 0.55 25.70
CA TYR A 284 4.01 -0.74 26.08
C TYR A 284 2.63 -0.53 26.66
N ARG A 285 1.71 -1.45 26.36
CA ARG A 285 0.39 -1.58 26.98
C ARG A 285 0.20 -3.00 27.52
N CYS A 286 -0.66 -3.15 28.52
CA CYS A 286 -1.08 -4.48 28.97
C CYS A 286 -2.32 -4.94 28.17
N ASN A 287 -2.27 -6.13 27.58
CA ASN A 287 -3.40 -6.82 26.98
C ASN A 287 -3.39 -8.30 27.41
N PRO A 288 -4.31 -8.73 28.30
CA PRO A 288 -4.32 -10.11 28.80
C PRO A 288 -4.68 -11.19 27.78
N GLN A 289 -5.09 -10.83 26.57
CA GLN A 289 -5.48 -11.79 25.55
C GLN A 289 -4.27 -12.62 25.08
N ALA A 290 -4.54 -13.87 24.69
CA ALA A 290 -3.52 -14.77 24.15
C ALA A 290 -3.12 -14.34 22.75
N HIS A 291 -1.81 -14.32 22.47
CA HIS A 291 -1.28 -14.06 21.14
C HIS A 291 -1.45 -15.28 20.24
N HIS A 292 -1.81 -15.09 18.97
CA HIS A 292 -2.03 -16.21 18.04
C HIS A 292 -0.78 -17.10 17.84
N ARG A 293 0.44 -16.55 17.96
CA ARG A 293 1.72 -17.31 17.90
C ARG A 293 2.33 -17.66 19.25
N THR A 294 2.35 -16.74 20.21
CA THR A 294 3.10 -16.90 21.47
C THR A 294 2.22 -17.28 22.66
N GLY A 295 0.90 -17.44 22.42
CA GLY A 295 -0.07 -17.87 23.42
C GLY A 295 -0.14 -16.91 24.60
N ASP A 296 -0.09 -17.47 25.81
CA ASP A 296 -0.17 -16.72 27.07
C ASP A 296 1.19 -16.25 27.62
N THR A 297 2.28 -16.44 26.86
CA THR A 297 3.64 -16.10 27.31
C THR A 297 3.78 -14.61 27.61
N TRP A 298 3.08 -13.76 26.85
CA TRP A 298 3.12 -12.31 26.96
C TRP A 298 1.74 -11.73 27.23
N LYS A 299 1.70 -10.74 28.12
CA LYS A 299 0.52 -9.92 28.45
C LYS A 299 0.77 -8.43 28.23
N ILE A 300 1.96 -8.11 27.74
CA ILE A 300 2.43 -6.76 27.43
C ILE A 300 2.92 -6.72 25.99
N TYR A 301 2.53 -5.68 25.27
CA TYR A 301 2.79 -5.50 23.85
C TYR A 301 3.05 -4.02 23.54
#